data_AF-A0A0N4WYJ9-F1
#
_entry.id   AF-A0A0N4WYJ9-F1
#
_cell.length_a   1.000
_cell.length_b   1.000
_cell.length_c   1.000
_cell.angle_alpha   90.00
_cell.angle_beta   90.00
_cell.angle_gamma   90.00
#
_symmetry.space_group_name_H-M   'P 1'
#
loop_
_entity.id
_entity.type
_entity.pdbx_description
1 polymer ?
#
loop_
_entity_poly.entity_id
_entity_poly.type
_entity_poly.pdbx_seq_one_letter_code
_entity_poly.pdbx_strand_id
1 'polypeptide(L)'
;MIDVLYSDRYDWNNFDERRAFGASVSLYEKNPLTGVNAGEPVADVWGVVGRNNNGVLALADGVNWGEGARLAARCAVRGAIDHMNEHIEMGKLTNTTEVFHELLASFHSAHSLILQEGGMLTTLCVAVVAPAVHCDSWVLCVCNVGDSLCFVYNRDYGVREVTMGSHDIDQMRDMRDAGGALGPVDGRNPQLHNLTCSMTFVEEGDIVFITSDGVSDNFDPVVGKFCVIKRAEVENKENAQLPPRDNRKLSV
;
A
#
# COMPACT_ATOMS: atom_id res chain seq x y z
N MET A 1 7.06 -26.75 -5.26
CA MET A 1 6.16 -27.39 -4.30
C MET A 1 6.21 -26.51 -3.05
N ILE A 2 5.49 -25.38 -3.09
CA ILE A 2 5.29 -24.56 -1.90
C ILE A 2 4.41 -25.41 -1.00
N ASP A 3 4.96 -25.91 0.10
CA ASP A 3 4.30 -26.86 0.97
C ASP A 3 2.99 -26.27 1.50
N VAL A 4 1.89 -26.97 1.20
CA VAL A 4 0.53 -26.72 1.73
C VAL A 4 0.48 -26.76 3.28
N LEU A 5 1.56 -27.20 3.92
CA LEU A 5 1.73 -27.28 5.37
C LEU A 5 1.80 -25.92 6.10
N TYR A 6 1.99 -24.80 5.40
CA TYR A 6 1.99 -23.46 6.01
C TYR A 6 0.60 -22.79 6.10
N SER A 7 -0.42 -23.40 5.47
CA SER A 7 -1.82 -22.94 5.52
C SER A 7 -2.34 -22.76 6.95
N ASP A 8 -1.92 -23.61 7.88
CA ASP A 8 -2.59 -23.78 9.17
C ASP A 8 -1.95 -22.98 10.34
N ARG A 9 -0.91 -22.15 10.08
CA ARG A 9 -0.25 -21.38 11.15
C ARG A 9 -1.00 -20.13 11.59
N TYR A 10 -1.82 -19.55 10.71
CA TYR A 10 -2.54 -18.31 10.97
C TYR A 10 -4.05 -18.54 10.83
N ASP A 11 -4.79 -18.33 11.91
CA ASP A 11 -6.24 -18.25 11.84
C ASP A 11 -6.63 -16.86 11.32
N TRP A 12 -6.82 -16.78 10.00
CA TRP A 12 -7.31 -15.59 9.32
C TRP A 12 -8.72 -15.19 9.75
N ASN A 13 -9.41 -15.95 10.62
CA ASN A 13 -10.69 -15.56 11.23
C ASN A 13 -10.55 -14.79 12.55
N ASN A 14 -9.34 -14.60 13.07
CA ASN A 14 -9.10 -13.87 14.31
C ASN A 14 -8.71 -12.41 14.01
N PHE A 15 -9.70 -11.51 14.06
CA PHE A 15 -9.56 -10.11 13.68
C PHE A 15 -9.61 -9.19 14.90
N ASP A 16 -8.67 -8.24 15.00
CA ASP A 16 -8.80 -7.09 15.91
C ASP A 16 -9.05 -5.81 15.10
N GLU A 17 -10.33 -5.54 14.84
CA GLU A 17 -10.79 -4.39 14.06
C GLU A 17 -10.34 -3.04 14.63
N ARG A 18 -9.97 -2.97 15.93
CA ARG A 18 -9.50 -1.72 16.55
C ARG A 18 -8.06 -1.41 16.23
N ARG A 19 -7.24 -2.41 15.95
CA ARG A 19 -5.79 -2.26 15.72
C ARG A 19 -5.44 -2.25 14.24
N ALA A 20 -6.11 -3.06 13.42
CA ALA A 20 -5.91 -3.07 11.99
C ALA A 20 -7.12 -3.68 11.27
N PHE A 21 -7.57 -3.06 10.19
CA PHE A 21 -8.65 -3.57 9.36
C PHE A 21 -8.44 -3.15 7.90
N GLY A 22 -9.22 -3.76 7.00
CA GLY A 22 -9.29 -3.40 5.61
C GLY A 22 -10.69 -3.69 5.06
N ALA A 23 -10.98 -3.18 3.87
CA ALA A 23 -12.22 -3.44 3.16
C ALA A 23 -11.94 -3.48 1.67
N SER A 24 -12.69 -4.31 0.96
CA SER A 24 -12.66 -4.41 -0.50
C SER A 24 -14.11 -4.42 -0.99
N VAL A 25 -14.45 -3.49 -1.87
CA VAL A 25 -15.83 -3.28 -2.36
C VAL A 25 -15.80 -2.80 -3.80
N SER A 26 -16.72 -3.28 -4.62
CA SER A 26 -16.88 -2.78 -5.98
C SER A 26 -17.56 -1.40 -5.96
N LEU A 27 -16.92 -0.42 -6.62
CA LEU A 27 -17.52 0.88 -6.93
C LEU A 27 -18.20 0.90 -8.31
N TYR A 28 -18.10 -0.20 -9.06
CA TYR A 28 -18.69 -0.32 -10.38
C TYR A 28 -20.21 -0.45 -10.33
N GLU A 29 -20.87 -0.05 -11.41
CA GLU A 29 -22.31 -0.13 -11.55
C GLU A 29 -22.81 -1.58 -11.57
N LYS A 30 -24.06 -1.74 -11.16
CA LYS A 30 -24.79 -3.00 -11.32
C LYS A 30 -25.46 -3.03 -12.69
N ASN A 31 -25.29 -4.15 -13.38
CA ASN A 31 -26.09 -4.44 -14.55
C ASN A 31 -27.58 -4.43 -14.16
N PRO A 32 -28.43 -3.62 -14.81
CA PRO A 32 -29.82 -3.44 -14.39
C PRO A 32 -30.71 -4.67 -14.62
N LEU A 33 -30.28 -5.61 -15.46
CA LEU A 33 -31.02 -6.84 -15.76
C LEU A 33 -30.58 -8.01 -14.87
N THR A 34 -29.28 -8.14 -14.61
CA THR A 34 -28.72 -9.29 -13.86
C THR A 34 -28.44 -8.97 -12.39
N GLY A 35 -28.33 -7.69 -12.02
CA GLY A 35 -27.96 -7.24 -10.67
C GLY A 35 -26.50 -7.46 -10.30
N VAL A 36 -25.68 -8.00 -11.21
CA VAL A 36 -24.25 -8.29 -11.02
C VAL A 36 -23.45 -6.99 -11.25
N ASN A 37 -22.46 -6.71 -10.39
CA ASN A 37 -21.58 -5.55 -10.60
C ASN A 37 -20.71 -5.79 -11.85
N ALA A 38 -20.39 -4.73 -12.60
CA ALA A 38 -19.32 -4.82 -13.58
C ALA A 38 -17.98 -5.16 -12.88
N GLY A 39 -17.12 -5.89 -13.59
CA GLY A 39 -15.83 -6.32 -13.07
C GLY A 39 -15.87 -7.45 -12.03
N GLU A 40 -17.02 -8.08 -11.75
CA GLU A 40 -17.07 -9.23 -10.82
C GLU A 40 -16.16 -10.40 -11.25
N PRO A 41 -15.50 -11.08 -10.29
CA PRO A 41 -15.47 -10.77 -8.87
C PRO A 41 -14.55 -9.61 -8.51
N VAL A 42 -14.76 -8.98 -7.35
CA VAL A 42 -13.82 -7.98 -6.82
C VAL A 42 -12.41 -8.58 -6.79
N ALA A 43 -11.50 -7.94 -7.52
CA ALA A 43 -10.16 -8.44 -7.77
C ALA A 43 -9.13 -7.88 -6.76
N ASP A 44 -9.47 -6.80 -6.06
CA ASP A 44 -8.67 -6.22 -4.98
C ASP A 44 -8.65 -7.16 -3.76
N VAL A 45 -7.44 -7.45 -3.29
CA VAL A 45 -7.19 -8.26 -2.11
C VAL A 45 -6.26 -7.51 -1.18
N TRP A 46 -6.50 -7.64 0.12
CA TRP A 46 -5.67 -7.05 1.15
C TRP A 46 -5.38 -8.06 2.26
N GLY A 47 -4.36 -7.79 3.04
CA GLY A 47 -4.06 -8.51 4.27
C GLY A 47 -3.29 -7.61 5.23
N VAL A 48 -3.57 -7.75 6.53
CA VAL A 48 -2.86 -7.03 7.57
C VAL A 48 -2.55 -7.94 8.74
N VAL A 49 -1.31 -7.87 9.22
CA VAL A 49 -0.85 -8.59 10.41
C VAL A 49 -0.26 -7.57 11.37
N GLY A 50 -1.04 -7.21 12.39
CA GLY A 50 -0.62 -6.30 13.45
C GLY A 50 -0.08 -7.06 14.66
N ARG A 51 1.13 -6.70 15.11
CA ARG A 51 1.76 -7.20 16.34
C ARG A 51 2.07 -6.04 17.28
N ASN A 52 2.46 -6.34 18.52
CA ASN A 52 2.83 -5.32 19.49
C ASN A 52 4.10 -4.54 19.09
N ASN A 53 4.96 -5.14 18.27
CA ASN A 53 6.27 -4.61 17.92
C ASN A 53 6.55 -4.59 16.40
N ASN A 54 5.56 -4.83 15.55
CA ASN A 54 5.65 -4.63 14.10
C ASN A 54 4.26 -4.77 13.46
N GLY A 55 4.14 -4.35 12.20
CA GLY A 55 2.98 -4.60 11.37
C GLY A 55 3.37 -4.90 9.93
N VAL A 56 2.62 -5.76 9.26
CA VAL A 56 2.73 -6.02 7.82
C VAL A 56 1.39 -5.74 7.18
N LEU A 57 1.35 -4.86 6.17
CA LEU A 57 0.18 -4.57 5.36
C LEU A 57 0.52 -4.96 3.92
N ALA A 58 -0.42 -5.59 3.22
CA ALA A 58 -0.31 -5.82 1.79
C ALA A 58 -1.65 -5.54 1.10
N LEU A 59 -1.57 -4.98 -0.10
CA LEU A 59 -2.70 -4.79 -1.00
C LEU A 59 -2.26 -5.15 -2.41
N ALA A 60 -3.14 -5.85 -3.13
CA ALA A 60 -2.94 -6.23 -4.51
C ALA A 60 -4.23 -5.99 -5.29
N ASP A 61 -4.12 -5.31 -6.42
CA ASP A 61 -5.22 -5.02 -7.34
C ASP A 61 -5.07 -5.85 -8.62
N GLY A 62 -6.06 -6.71 -8.88
CA GLY A 62 -6.04 -7.62 -10.01
C GLY A 62 -6.31 -6.90 -11.33
N VAL A 63 -5.37 -7.01 -12.26
CA VAL A 63 -5.43 -6.35 -13.57
C VAL A 63 -6.41 -7.06 -14.51
N ASN A 64 -7.23 -6.27 -15.24
CA ASN A 64 -8.24 -6.72 -16.22
C ASN A 64 -9.46 -7.48 -15.66
N TRP A 65 -9.72 -7.39 -14.35
CA TRP A 65 -10.88 -8.00 -13.68
C TRP A 65 -10.97 -9.54 -13.83
N GLY A 66 -12.00 -10.13 -13.22
CA GLY A 66 -12.30 -11.55 -13.38
C GLY A 66 -11.53 -12.47 -12.44
N GLU A 67 -11.81 -13.77 -12.54
CA GLU A 67 -11.30 -14.78 -11.60
C GLU A 67 -9.77 -14.89 -11.62
N GLY A 68 -9.16 -14.79 -12.81
CA GLY A 68 -7.71 -14.88 -12.94
C GLY A 68 -6.98 -13.72 -12.28
N ALA A 69 -7.52 -12.51 -12.39
CA ALA A 69 -7.01 -11.31 -11.73
C ALA A 69 -7.16 -11.40 -10.20
N ARG A 70 -8.35 -11.80 -9.73
CA ARG A 70 -8.60 -12.04 -8.31
C ARG A 70 -7.68 -13.11 -7.73
N LEU A 71 -7.48 -14.22 -8.45
CA LEU A 71 -6.58 -15.28 -8.02
C LEU A 71 -5.14 -14.76 -7.91
N ALA A 72 -4.68 -13.98 -8.90
CA ALA A 72 -3.36 -13.36 -8.84
C ALA A 72 -3.21 -12.47 -7.60
N ALA A 73 -4.17 -11.59 -7.32
CA ALA A 73 -4.14 -10.72 -6.15
C ALA A 73 -4.12 -11.51 -4.82
N ARG A 74 -4.91 -12.60 -4.72
CA ARG A 74 -4.90 -13.49 -3.55
C ARG A 74 -3.54 -14.16 -3.36
N CYS A 75 -2.97 -14.69 -4.43
CA CYS A 75 -1.63 -15.28 -4.41
C CYS A 75 -0.57 -14.25 -4.05
N ALA A 76 -0.66 -13.02 -4.56
CA ALA A 76 0.30 -11.98 -4.30
C ALA A 76 0.33 -11.58 -2.82
N VAL A 77 -0.84 -11.24 -2.26
CA VAL A 77 -0.98 -10.91 -0.83
C VAL A 77 -0.54 -12.08 0.05
N ARG A 78 -0.99 -13.30 -0.26
CA ARG A 78 -0.65 -14.48 0.52
C ARG A 78 0.86 -14.75 0.51
N GLY A 79 1.47 -14.80 -0.67
CA GLY A 79 2.88 -15.11 -0.83
C GLY A 79 3.78 -14.05 -0.18
N ALA A 80 3.41 -12.77 -0.27
CA ALA A 80 4.16 -11.70 0.34
C ALA A 80 4.05 -11.70 1.88
N ILE A 81 2.84 -11.82 2.43
CA ILE A 81 2.63 -11.82 3.88
C ILE A 81 3.27 -13.04 4.53
N ASP A 82 3.11 -14.24 3.96
CA ASP A 82 3.72 -15.45 4.52
C ASP A 82 5.24 -15.32 4.56
N HIS A 83 5.85 -14.85 3.47
CA HIS A 83 7.29 -14.61 3.40
C HIS A 83 7.77 -13.63 4.47
N MET A 84 7.12 -12.47 4.57
CA MET A 84 7.51 -11.45 5.55
C MET A 84 7.34 -11.94 6.98
N ASN A 85 6.23 -12.61 7.28
CA ASN A 85 5.95 -13.15 8.61
C ASN A 85 6.98 -14.18 9.03
N GLU A 86 7.35 -15.11 8.15
CA GLU A 86 8.38 -16.12 8.44
C GLU A 86 9.70 -15.45 8.85
N HIS A 87 10.14 -14.44 8.11
CA HIS A 87 11.43 -13.78 8.36
C HIS A 87 11.40 -12.88 9.61
N ILE A 88 10.25 -12.25 9.91
CA ILE A 88 10.03 -11.51 11.16
C ILE A 88 10.09 -12.48 12.36
N GLU A 89 9.42 -13.62 12.29
CA GLU A 89 9.34 -14.60 13.39
C GLU A 89 10.66 -15.32 13.66
N MET A 90 11.48 -15.52 12.62
CA MET A 90 12.85 -16.02 12.77
C MET A 90 13.78 -15.02 13.47
N GLY A 91 13.36 -13.76 13.68
CA GLY A 91 14.16 -12.73 14.32
C GLY A 91 15.37 -12.29 13.49
N LYS A 92 15.30 -12.44 12.16
CA LYS A 92 16.42 -12.18 11.24
C LYS A 92 16.54 -10.73 10.79
N LEU A 93 15.57 -9.89 11.10
CA LEU A 93 15.50 -8.50 10.64
C LEU A 93 16.01 -7.55 11.72
N THR A 94 17.24 -7.08 11.57
CA THR A 94 17.95 -6.21 12.53
C THR A 94 18.16 -4.78 12.01
N ASN A 95 18.05 -4.57 10.71
CA ASN A 95 18.23 -3.27 10.06
C ASN A 95 17.33 -3.13 8.82
N THR A 96 17.22 -1.91 8.31
CA THR A 96 16.35 -1.60 7.15
C THR A 96 16.82 -2.29 5.86
N THR A 97 18.12 -2.54 5.69
CA THR A 97 18.64 -3.26 4.52
C THR A 97 18.10 -4.69 4.47
N GLU A 98 18.10 -5.39 5.61
CA GLU A 98 17.51 -6.74 5.72
C GLU A 98 16.00 -6.71 5.50
N VAL A 99 15.30 -5.71 6.04
CA VAL A 99 13.87 -5.52 5.78
C VAL A 99 13.60 -5.35 4.28
N PHE A 100 14.39 -4.55 3.57
CA PHE A 100 14.22 -4.35 2.13
C PHE A 100 14.60 -5.56 1.29
N HIS A 101 15.64 -6.30 1.68
CA HIS A 101 15.96 -7.57 1.02
C HIS A 101 14.79 -8.55 1.14
N GLU A 102 14.19 -8.69 2.32
CA GLU A 102 13.05 -9.59 2.50
C GLU A 102 11.76 -9.05 1.87
N LEU A 103 11.56 -7.74 1.83
CA LEU A 103 10.46 -7.14 1.07
C LEU A 103 10.56 -7.48 -0.42
N LEU A 104 11.74 -7.34 -1.02
CA LEU A 104 11.96 -7.71 -2.43
C LEU A 104 11.79 -9.23 -2.65
N ALA A 105 12.30 -10.05 -1.72
CA ALA A 105 12.10 -11.50 -1.77
C ALA A 105 10.62 -11.89 -1.63
N SER A 106 9.83 -11.13 -0.87
CA SER A 106 8.39 -11.34 -0.73
C SER A 106 7.63 -11.14 -2.06
N PHE A 107 8.10 -10.24 -2.93
CA PHE A 107 7.55 -10.04 -4.27
C PHE A 107 7.87 -11.22 -5.19
N HIS A 108 9.05 -11.83 -5.02
CA HIS A 108 9.40 -13.06 -5.71
C HIS A 108 8.51 -14.24 -5.25
N SER A 109 8.29 -14.37 -3.94
CA SER A 109 7.38 -15.38 -3.36
C SER A 109 5.94 -15.20 -3.84
N ALA A 110 5.44 -13.96 -3.84
CA ALA A 110 4.16 -13.57 -4.41
C ALA A 110 4.04 -13.98 -5.87
N HIS A 111 4.99 -13.56 -6.72
CA HIS A 111 5.00 -13.89 -8.14
C HIS A 111 5.05 -15.41 -8.40
N SER A 112 5.88 -16.13 -7.64
CA SER A 112 6.00 -17.59 -7.76
C SER A 112 4.67 -18.29 -7.42
N LEU A 113 3.96 -17.81 -6.41
CA LEU A 113 2.65 -18.36 -6.04
C LEU A 113 1.59 -18.07 -7.11
N ILE A 114 1.60 -16.88 -7.73
CA ILE A 114 0.72 -16.56 -8.87
C ILE A 114 0.93 -17.58 -10.00
N LEU A 115 2.19 -17.84 -10.38
CA LEU A 115 2.50 -18.80 -11.44
C LEU A 115 2.10 -20.23 -11.07
N GLN A 116 2.30 -20.62 -9.80
CA GLN A 116 1.95 -21.96 -9.31
C GLN A 116 0.44 -22.21 -9.41
N GLU A 117 -0.38 -21.24 -9.02
CA GLU A 117 -1.84 -21.36 -8.99
C GLU A 117 -2.50 -21.00 -10.34
N GLY A 118 -1.72 -20.51 -11.32
CA GLY A 118 -2.24 -20.11 -12.62
C GLY A 118 -3.04 -18.80 -12.60
N GLY A 119 -2.69 -17.88 -11.70
CA GLY A 119 -3.25 -16.53 -11.68
C GLY A 119 -2.80 -15.69 -12.88
N MET A 120 -3.57 -14.65 -13.20
CA MET A 120 -3.22 -13.67 -14.23
C MET A 120 -2.30 -12.58 -13.64
N LEU A 121 -2.68 -11.31 -13.76
CA LEU A 121 -1.85 -10.16 -13.43
C LEU A 121 -2.43 -9.41 -12.25
N THR A 122 -1.56 -8.84 -11.41
CA THR A 122 -1.97 -8.02 -10.26
C THR A 122 -0.87 -7.01 -9.91
N THR A 123 -1.24 -5.86 -9.37
CA THR A 123 -0.31 -4.99 -8.64
C THR A 123 0.06 -5.61 -7.29
N LEU A 124 1.05 -5.05 -6.60
CA LEU A 124 1.33 -5.41 -5.21
C LEU A 124 2.04 -4.25 -4.49
N CYS A 125 1.46 -3.79 -3.39
CA CYS A 125 2.07 -2.88 -2.43
C CYS A 125 2.18 -3.58 -1.07
N VAL A 126 3.39 -3.65 -0.50
CA VAL A 126 3.65 -4.26 0.82
C VAL A 126 4.36 -3.25 1.70
N ALA A 127 3.84 -3.05 2.91
CA ALA A 127 4.37 -2.15 3.91
C ALA A 127 4.72 -2.92 5.20
N VAL A 128 5.89 -2.64 5.75
CA VAL A 128 6.37 -3.15 7.03
C VAL A 128 6.62 -1.98 7.97
N VAL A 129 5.93 -2.00 9.11
CA VAL A 129 6.15 -1.04 10.21
C VAL A 129 6.94 -1.75 11.30
N ALA A 130 8.08 -1.19 11.71
CA ALA A 130 8.94 -1.77 12.74
C ALA A 130 9.58 -0.67 13.62
N PRO A 131 9.98 -0.97 14.86
CA PRO A 131 10.67 -0.01 15.73
C PRO A 131 12.01 0.37 15.12
N ALA A 132 12.33 1.65 15.13
CA ALA A 132 13.64 2.11 14.72
C ALA A 132 14.64 1.89 15.87
N VAL A 133 15.84 1.41 15.54
CA VAL A 133 16.88 1.17 16.54
C VAL A 133 17.46 2.52 16.98
N HIS A 134 17.63 2.72 18.29
CA HIS A 134 18.20 3.93 18.90
C HIS A 134 17.33 5.20 18.87
N CYS A 135 16.03 5.09 18.58
CA CYS A 135 15.07 6.18 18.80
C CYS A 135 13.70 5.66 19.25
N ASP A 136 12.90 6.55 19.85
CA ASP A 136 11.51 6.27 20.27
C ASP A 136 10.53 6.45 19.09
N SER A 137 10.94 6.04 17.88
CA SER A 137 10.16 6.16 16.66
C SER A 137 10.07 4.84 15.93
N TRP A 138 9.22 4.79 14.91
CA TRP A 138 9.04 3.63 14.06
C TRP A 138 9.51 3.97 12.65
N VAL A 139 9.88 2.93 11.90
CA VAL A 139 10.16 3.02 10.47
C VAL A 139 9.08 2.26 9.71
N LEU A 140 8.58 2.90 8.65
CA LEU A 140 7.73 2.31 7.64
C LEU A 140 8.57 2.07 6.39
N CYS A 141 8.76 0.81 6.02
CA CYS A 141 9.41 0.37 4.79
C CYS A 141 8.35 -0.16 3.82
N VAL A 142 8.35 0.31 2.57
CA VAL A 142 7.35 -0.04 1.56
C VAL A 142 8.07 -0.52 0.30
N CYS A 143 7.59 -1.64 -0.25
CA CYS A 143 7.92 -2.09 -1.60
C CYS A 143 6.63 -2.09 -2.41
N ASN A 144 6.67 -1.52 -3.62
CA ASN A 144 5.49 -1.36 -4.47
C ASN A 144 5.80 -1.67 -5.93
N VAL A 145 4.87 -2.35 -6.60
CA VAL A 145 4.80 -2.47 -8.06
C VAL A 145 3.35 -2.26 -8.48
N GLY A 146 3.15 -1.43 -9.49
CA GLY A 146 1.80 -0.96 -9.85
C GLY A 146 1.49 0.39 -9.21
N ASP A 147 0.20 0.68 -9.12
CA ASP A 147 -0.34 2.01 -8.84
C ASP A 147 -1.26 2.05 -7.60
N SER A 148 -1.24 0.99 -6.80
CA SER A 148 -1.70 1.05 -5.41
C SER A 148 -0.74 1.89 -4.58
N LEU A 149 -1.27 2.79 -3.76
CA LEU A 149 -0.49 3.82 -3.07
C LEU A 149 -0.50 3.61 -1.56
N CYS A 150 0.64 3.87 -0.92
CA CYS A 150 0.80 3.81 0.53
C CYS A 150 0.93 5.22 1.11
N PHE A 151 0.21 5.46 2.21
CA PHE A 151 0.12 6.75 2.86
C PHE A 151 0.36 6.65 4.37
N VAL A 152 0.79 7.78 4.93
CA VAL A 152 0.79 8.02 6.38
C VAL A 152 -0.09 9.23 6.65
N TYR A 153 -1.01 9.09 7.60
CA TYR A 153 -1.74 10.19 8.18
C TYR A 153 -1.22 10.48 9.59
N ASN A 154 -0.86 11.73 9.82
CA ASN A 154 -0.53 12.26 11.14
C ASN A 154 -1.49 13.42 11.46
N ARG A 155 -1.88 13.57 12.73
CA ARG A 155 -2.83 14.62 13.15
C ARG A 155 -2.30 16.05 12.95
N ASP A 156 -0.99 16.24 13.08
CA ASP A 156 -0.33 17.55 13.05
C ASP A 156 0.21 17.93 11.67
N TYR A 157 0.40 16.96 10.77
CA TYR A 157 0.94 17.21 9.43
C TYR A 157 0.03 16.75 8.28
N GLY A 158 -1.06 16.03 8.56
CA GLY A 158 -2.00 15.53 7.56
C GLY A 158 -1.55 14.26 6.87
N VAL A 159 -2.03 14.05 5.64
CA VAL A 159 -1.72 12.87 4.82
C VAL A 159 -0.48 13.14 3.95
N ARG A 160 0.42 12.16 3.89
CA ARG A 160 1.57 12.14 2.99
C ARG A 160 1.70 10.80 2.31
N GLU A 161 2.04 10.82 1.03
CA GLU A 161 2.30 9.61 0.25
C GLU A 161 3.74 9.11 0.50
N VAL A 162 3.89 7.79 0.56
CA VAL A 162 5.18 7.08 0.73
C VAL A 162 5.68 6.55 -0.61
N THR A 163 4.76 6.20 -1.51
CA THR A 163 5.00 5.59 -2.84
C THR A 163 5.24 6.58 -3.98
N MET A 164 5.60 7.84 -3.69
CA MET A 164 5.77 8.89 -4.72
C MET A 164 6.77 8.52 -5.84
N GLY A 165 7.69 7.59 -5.58
CA GLY A 165 8.65 7.11 -6.58
C GLY A 165 8.08 6.10 -7.59
N SER A 166 6.86 5.60 -7.38
CA SER A 166 6.21 4.59 -8.22
C SER A 166 5.44 5.17 -9.41
N HIS A 167 5.28 6.49 -9.48
CA HIS A 167 4.61 7.18 -10.57
C HIS A 167 5.26 8.53 -10.87
N ASP A 168 5.08 9.02 -12.10
CA ASP A 168 5.57 10.33 -12.52
C ASP A 168 4.52 11.39 -12.21
N ILE A 169 4.77 12.20 -11.18
CA ILE A 169 3.88 13.27 -10.72
C ILE A 169 3.76 14.44 -11.71
N ASP A 170 4.71 14.58 -12.63
CA ASP A 170 4.72 15.66 -13.63
C ASP A 170 4.01 15.25 -14.94
N GLN A 171 3.68 13.96 -15.09
CA GLN A 171 3.00 13.45 -16.27
C GLN A 171 1.53 13.11 -15.98
N MET A 172 0.71 13.23 -17.03
CA MET A 172 -0.68 12.80 -16.97
C MET A 172 -0.72 11.28 -16.91
N ARG A 173 -1.16 10.73 -15.77
CA ARG A 173 -1.31 9.28 -15.56
C ARG A 173 -2.31 8.69 -16.56
N ASP A 174 -1.93 7.60 -17.22
CA ASP A 174 -2.89 6.74 -17.93
C ASP A 174 -3.51 5.79 -16.92
N MET A 175 -4.77 6.02 -16.55
CA MET A 175 -5.51 5.22 -15.55
C MET A 175 -5.70 3.74 -15.98
N ARG A 176 -5.33 3.37 -17.21
CA ARG A 176 -5.40 1.99 -17.70
C ARG A 176 -4.07 1.25 -17.54
N ASP A 177 -3.00 1.97 -17.20
CA ASP A 177 -1.66 1.43 -17.05
C ASP A 177 -1.19 1.62 -15.61
N ALA A 178 -1.12 0.50 -14.88
CA ALA A 178 -0.57 0.48 -13.53
C ALA A 178 0.96 0.74 -13.49
N GLY A 179 1.63 0.75 -14.65
CA GLY A 179 3.08 0.91 -14.79
C GLY A 179 3.87 -0.39 -14.54
N GLY A 180 3.35 -1.27 -13.70
CA GLY A 180 3.94 -2.57 -13.41
C GLY A 180 2.93 -3.56 -12.82
N ALA A 181 3.22 -4.85 -12.96
CA ALA A 181 2.37 -5.93 -12.46
C ALA A 181 3.18 -7.20 -12.19
N LEU A 182 2.79 -7.94 -11.16
CA LEU A 182 3.19 -9.33 -10.96
C LEU A 182 2.30 -10.26 -11.78
N GLY A 183 2.86 -11.41 -12.14
CA GLY A 183 2.18 -12.46 -12.90
C GLY A 183 2.85 -12.67 -14.27
N PRO A 184 2.31 -13.57 -15.12
CA PRO A 184 2.94 -13.96 -16.38
C PRO A 184 2.66 -12.95 -17.51
N VAL A 185 3.23 -11.74 -17.46
CA VAL A 185 3.00 -10.67 -18.45
C VAL A 185 3.38 -11.10 -19.87
N ASP A 186 4.51 -11.79 -20.00
CA ASP A 186 5.01 -12.38 -21.26
C ASP A 186 4.89 -13.92 -21.29
N GLY A 187 4.00 -14.46 -20.46
CA GLY A 187 3.83 -15.89 -20.24
C GLY A 187 4.65 -16.45 -19.07
N ARG A 188 5.59 -15.69 -18.49
CA ARG A 188 6.28 -16.10 -17.26
C ARG A 188 6.71 -14.94 -16.36
N ASN A 189 7.25 -13.87 -16.92
CA ASN A 189 7.92 -12.82 -16.16
C ASN A 189 6.96 -11.71 -15.73
N PRO A 190 7.22 -11.07 -14.58
CA PRO A 190 6.49 -9.88 -14.16
C PRO A 190 6.99 -8.63 -14.90
N GLN A 191 6.20 -7.56 -14.87
CA GLN A 191 6.61 -6.23 -15.32
C GLN A 191 6.94 -5.37 -14.09
N LEU A 192 8.21 -5.04 -13.92
CA LEU A 192 8.73 -4.36 -12.72
C LEU A 192 9.20 -2.92 -13.00
N HIS A 193 8.65 -2.27 -14.04
CA HIS A 193 9.16 -0.98 -14.51
C HIS A 193 9.15 0.11 -13.44
N ASN A 194 8.09 0.16 -12.64
CA ASN A 194 7.94 1.09 -11.52
C ASN A 194 8.15 0.45 -10.14
N LEU A 195 8.82 -0.70 -10.07
CA LEU A 195 9.15 -1.33 -8.79
C LEU A 195 9.95 -0.34 -7.93
N THR A 196 9.42 -0.01 -6.76
CA THR A 196 9.98 1.02 -5.88
C THR A 196 10.10 0.52 -4.45
N CYS A 197 11.25 0.78 -3.84
CA CYS A 197 11.42 0.70 -2.38
C CYS A 197 11.46 2.10 -1.80
N SER A 198 10.66 2.36 -0.78
CA SER A 198 10.58 3.65 -0.08
C SER A 198 10.54 3.44 1.42
N MET A 199 11.08 4.40 2.19
CA MET A 199 10.99 4.38 3.64
C MET A 199 10.71 5.76 4.22
N THR A 200 10.13 5.76 5.41
CA THR A 200 9.87 6.98 6.17
C THR A 200 9.75 6.67 7.66
N PHE A 201 9.99 7.66 8.51
CA PHE A 201 9.71 7.54 9.95
C PHE A 201 8.23 7.77 10.24
N VAL A 202 7.68 7.04 11.19
CA VAL A 202 6.32 7.22 11.71
C VAL A 202 6.34 7.24 13.23
N GLU A 203 5.37 7.91 13.82
CA GLU A 203 5.26 8.13 15.26
C GLU A 203 4.05 7.38 15.85
N GLU A 204 4.02 7.24 17.17
CA GLU A 204 2.86 6.69 17.86
C GLU A 204 1.63 7.57 17.58
N GLY A 205 0.54 6.94 17.14
CA GLY A 205 -0.71 7.63 16.77
C GLY A 205 -0.85 7.94 15.28
N ASP A 206 0.21 7.74 14.48
CA ASP A 206 0.11 7.77 13.02
C ASP A 206 -0.76 6.62 12.49
N ILE A 207 -1.47 6.88 11.39
CA ILE A 207 -2.23 5.87 10.67
C ILE A 207 -1.51 5.58 9.36
N VAL A 208 -1.06 4.33 9.20
CA VAL A 208 -0.53 3.82 7.93
C VAL A 208 -1.65 3.12 7.18
N PHE A 209 -1.84 3.45 5.91
CA PHE A 209 -2.84 2.81 5.07
C PHE A 209 -2.36 2.63 3.64
N ILE A 210 -2.92 1.64 2.95
CA ILE A 210 -2.68 1.36 1.54
C ILE A 210 -4.04 1.37 0.85
N THR A 211 -4.08 1.84 -0.39
CA THR A 211 -5.29 1.82 -1.21
C THR A 211 -4.98 1.43 -2.65
N SER A 212 -5.93 0.76 -3.30
CA SER A 212 -5.97 0.60 -4.75
C SER A 212 -6.34 1.91 -5.44
N ASP A 213 -6.20 1.92 -6.77
CA ASP A 213 -6.57 3.01 -7.65
C ASP A 213 -8.07 3.35 -7.56
N GLY A 214 -8.92 2.37 -7.26
CA GLY A 214 -10.36 2.54 -7.10
C GLY A 214 -10.73 3.60 -6.06
N VAL A 215 -9.90 3.81 -5.04
CA VAL A 215 -10.04 4.95 -4.12
C VAL A 215 -9.11 6.09 -4.49
N SER A 216 -7.82 5.85 -4.77
CA SER A 216 -6.87 6.96 -4.95
C SER A 216 -7.15 7.81 -6.19
N ASP A 217 -7.70 7.24 -7.26
CA ASP A 217 -8.11 8.02 -8.45
C ASP A 217 -9.35 8.88 -8.20
N ASN A 218 -10.22 8.47 -7.29
CA ASN A 218 -11.46 9.18 -6.97
C ASN A 218 -11.33 10.13 -5.76
N PHE A 219 -10.43 9.79 -4.84
CA PHE A 219 -10.25 10.42 -3.55
C PHE A 219 -8.77 10.50 -3.19
N ASP A 220 -7.97 11.11 -4.06
CA ASP A 220 -6.57 11.40 -3.74
C ASP A 220 -6.53 12.31 -2.49
N PRO A 221 -6.07 11.80 -1.33
CA PRO A 221 -6.11 12.55 -0.08
C PRO A 221 -5.14 13.72 -0.06
N VAL A 222 -4.12 13.71 -0.93
CA VAL A 222 -3.09 14.74 -1.07
C VAL A 222 -3.56 15.83 -2.04
N VAL A 223 -4.12 15.46 -3.20
CA VAL A 223 -4.61 16.40 -4.22
C VAL A 223 -5.95 17.02 -3.83
N GLY A 224 -6.86 16.22 -3.26
CA GLY A 224 -8.20 16.67 -2.89
C GLY A 224 -8.22 17.73 -1.78
N LYS A 225 -7.14 17.88 -1.00
CA LYS A 225 -7.07 18.77 0.18
C LYS A 225 -8.27 18.62 1.13
N PHE A 226 -8.98 17.49 1.14
CA PHE A 226 -10.10 17.28 2.07
C PHE A 226 -9.60 16.89 3.48
N CYS A 227 -8.33 16.51 3.59
CA CYS A 227 -7.64 16.19 4.84
C CYS A 227 -6.69 17.32 5.30
N VAL A 228 -7.03 18.60 5.07
CA VAL A 228 -6.28 19.70 5.70
C VAL A 228 -6.67 19.77 7.18
N ILE A 229 -5.67 19.92 8.03
CA ILE A 229 -5.86 20.19 9.46
C ILE A 229 -6.78 21.40 9.61
N LYS A 230 -7.90 21.25 10.32
CA LYS A 230 -8.59 22.40 10.89
C LYS A 230 -7.64 23.01 11.91
N ARG A 231 -6.82 23.98 11.49
CA ARG A 231 -6.12 24.84 12.44
C ARG A 231 -7.21 25.45 13.32
N ALA A 232 -7.20 25.12 14.60
CA ALA A 232 -7.97 25.91 15.56
C ALA A 232 -7.57 27.36 15.34
N GLU A 233 -8.55 28.24 15.12
CA GLU A 233 -8.34 29.68 15.03
C GLU A 233 -7.84 30.17 16.41
N VAL A 234 -6.55 29.98 16.66
CA VAL A 234 -5.89 30.73 17.71
C VAL A 234 -5.74 32.13 17.15
N GLU A 235 -6.58 33.04 17.64
CA GLU A 235 -6.50 34.48 17.38
C GLU A 235 -5.09 34.98 17.72
N ASN A 236 -4.16 34.91 16.77
CA ASN A 236 -2.86 35.56 16.87
C ASN A 236 -3.07 37.07 16.64
N LYS A 237 -3.47 37.77 17.71
CA LYS A 237 -3.57 39.23 17.75
C LYS A 237 -2.22 39.96 17.62
N GLU A 238 -1.11 39.24 17.44
CA GLU A 238 0.23 39.83 17.36
C GLU A 238 0.75 40.08 15.94
N ASN A 239 0.06 39.63 14.87
CA ASN A 239 0.55 39.80 13.49
C ASN A 239 -0.24 40.82 12.63
N ALA A 240 -1.05 41.68 13.23
CA ALA A 240 -1.84 42.68 12.50
C ALA A 240 -1.02 43.81 11.81
N GLN A 241 0.32 43.77 11.85
CA GLN A 241 1.19 44.81 11.30
C GLN A 241 2.11 44.36 10.16
N LEU A 242 2.06 43.10 9.69
CA LEU A 242 2.86 42.69 8.54
C LEU A 242 2.07 42.83 7.23
N PRO A 243 2.64 43.46 6.19
CA PRO A 243 1.96 43.61 4.92
C PRO A 243 1.75 42.25 4.22
N PRO A 244 0.72 42.14 3.35
CA PRO A 244 0.38 40.90 2.64
C PRO A 244 1.57 40.30 1.87
N ARG A 245 1.59 38.97 1.79
CA ARG A 245 2.70 38.16 1.24
C ARG A 245 3.10 38.52 -0.21
N ASP A 246 2.22 39.13 -0.99
CA ASP A 246 2.46 39.45 -2.41
C ASP A 246 3.45 40.60 -2.64
N ASN A 247 3.85 41.33 -1.60
CA ASN A 247 4.77 42.48 -1.72
C ASN A 247 6.21 42.21 -1.28
N ARG A 248 6.61 40.95 -1.06
CA ARG A 248 8.00 40.63 -0.70
C ARG A 248 8.84 40.35 -1.94
N LYS A 249 9.47 41.39 -2.50
CA LYS A 249 10.55 41.20 -3.48
C LYS A 249 11.79 40.66 -2.75
N LEU A 250 12.31 39.54 -3.23
CA LEU A 250 13.64 39.05 -2.87
C LEU A 250 14.67 40.04 -3.43
N SER A 251 15.41 40.71 -2.55
CA SER A 251 16.70 41.29 -2.92
C SER A 251 17.72 40.16 -3.01
N VAL A 252 18.43 40.12 -4.13
CA VAL A 252 19.50 39.18 -4.52
C VAL A 252 20.44 38.85 -3.36
#